data_AF-A0A8J3M9T8-F1
#
_entry.id   AF-A0A8J3M9T8-F1
#
_cell.length_a   1.000
_cell.length_b   1.000
_cell.length_c   1.000
_cell.angle_alpha   90.00
_cell.angle_beta   90.00
_cell.angle_gamma   90.00
#
_symmetry.space_group_name_H-M   'P 1'
#
loop_
_entity.id
_entity.type
_entity.pdbx_description
1 polymer ?
#
loop_
_entity_poly.entity_id
_entity_poly.type
_entity_poly.pdbx_seq_one_letter_code
_entity_poly.pdbx_strand_id
1 'polypeptide(L)'
;MTLALTLYFDAIRSSMKAEVLPHVQHEHARSQLLGALDVLDKLSALSDWSPALQAEQNAALSQGLSELGETPETGDGEPAEALAGNETAFARVIAAVFASGGDAALPAETEAIIHKSLRAYLAAERSRIAAANYSAMT
;
A
#
# COMPACT_ATOMS: atom_id res chain seq x y z
N MET A 1 8.56 14.57 7.89
CA MET A 1 8.01 14.24 9.22
C MET A 1 6.64 13.60 9.00
N THR A 2 6.64 12.33 8.65
CA THR A 2 5.42 11.58 8.33
C THR A 2 4.78 11.22 9.66
N LEU A 3 3.61 11.78 9.98
CA LEU A 3 2.85 11.35 11.16
C LEU A 3 2.63 9.84 11.01
N ALA A 4 3.14 9.04 11.94
CA ALA A 4 2.84 7.61 12.00
C ALA A 4 1.37 7.46 12.41
N LEU A 5 0.47 7.53 11.43
CA LEU A 5 -0.99 7.47 11.57
C LEU A 5 -1.43 6.25 12.41
N THR A 6 -0.67 5.17 12.33
CA THR A 6 -0.76 3.97 13.16
C THR A 6 -0.69 4.27 14.66
N LEU A 7 0.24 5.13 15.10
CA LEU A 7 0.36 5.51 16.51
C LEU A 7 -0.88 6.27 17.01
N TYR A 8 -1.48 7.09 16.14
CA TYR A 8 -2.72 7.80 16.48
C TYR A 8 -3.90 6.84 16.55
N PHE A 9 -4.03 5.91 15.60
CA PHE A 9 -5.07 4.89 15.64
C PHE A 9 -4.95 3.99 16.88
N ASP A 10 -3.72 3.59 17.24
CA ASP A 10 -3.46 2.81 18.45
C ASP A 10 -3.80 3.59 19.72
N ALA A 11 -3.44 4.87 19.80
CA ALA A 11 -3.75 5.73 20.94
C ALA A 11 -5.28 5.94 21.09
N ILE A 12 -5.98 6.24 20.00
CA ILE A 12 -7.45 6.40 20.00
C ILE A 12 -8.13 5.10 20.40
N ARG A 13 -7.69 3.96 19.83
CA ARG A 13 -8.23 2.63 20.16
C ARG A 13 -8.02 2.32 21.65
N SER A 14 -6.83 2.58 22.16
CA SER A 14 -6.47 2.32 23.56
C SER A 14 -7.35 3.14 24.50
N SER A 15 -7.48 4.46 24.26
CA SER A 15 -8.35 5.33 25.07
C SER A 15 -9.82 4.93 24.96
N MET A 16 -10.33 4.65 23.76
CA MET A 16 -11.71 4.18 23.59
C MET A 16 -12.01 2.86 24.33
N LYS A 17 -11.08 1.90 24.33
CA LYS A 17 -11.25 0.61 25.02
C LYS A 17 -11.08 0.72 26.54
N ALA A 18 -10.09 1.49 27.01
CA ALA A 18 -9.73 1.55 28.42
C ALA A 18 -10.52 2.61 29.20
N GLU A 19 -10.84 3.73 28.58
CA GLU A 19 -11.36 4.93 29.26
C GLU A 19 -12.81 5.25 28.92
N VAL A 20 -13.31 4.76 27.77
CA VAL A 20 -14.69 5.08 27.33
C VAL A 20 -15.59 3.86 27.48
N LEU A 21 -15.23 2.72 26.86
CA LEU A 21 -16.05 1.51 26.81
C LEU A 21 -16.56 1.01 28.17
N PRO A 22 -15.76 1.01 29.27
CA PRO A 22 -16.23 0.55 30.59
C PRO A 22 -17.33 1.42 31.19
N HIS A 23 -17.44 2.68 30.77
CA HIS A 23 -18.40 3.65 31.31
C HIS A 23 -19.67 3.79 30.47
N VAL A 24 -19.74 3.13 29.30
CA VAL A 24 -20.93 3.15 28.45
C VAL A 24 -21.96 2.15 28.96
N GLN A 25 -23.00 2.66 29.63
CA GLN A 25 -24.06 1.84 30.21
C GLN A 25 -25.16 1.44 29.20
N HIS A 26 -25.41 2.28 28.19
CA HIS A 26 -26.42 2.01 27.17
C HIS A 26 -25.92 1.02 26.12
N GLU A 27 -26.65 -0.08 25.94
CA GLU A 27 -26.32 -1.15 24.99
C GLU A 27 -26.13 -0.63 23.57
N HIS A 28 -27.05 0.23 23.11
CA HIS A 28 -26.97 0.81 21.77
C HIS A 28 -25.69 1.64 21.57
N ALA A 29 -25.35 2.50 22.55
CA ALA A 29 -24.13 3.30 22.49
C ALA A 29 -22.87 2.43 22.54
N ARG A 30 -22.90 1.31 23.28
CA ARG A 30 -21.80 0.34 23.35
C ARG A 30 -21.60 -0.35 21.99
N SER A 31 -22.68 -0.77 21.35
CA SER A 31 -22.66 -1.34 20.00
C SER A 31 -22.10 -0.36 18.96
N GLN A 32 -22.48 0.92 19.01
CA GLN A 32 -21.92 1.95 18.13
C GLN A 32 -20.41 2.17 18.37
N LEU A 33 -19.97 2.17 19.64
CA LEU A 33 -18.55 2.30 19.99
C LEU A 33 -17.72 1.11 19.51
N LEU A 34 -18.26 -0.12 19.61
CA LEU A 34 -17.61 -1.32 19.08
C LEU A 34 -17.52 -1.28 17.54
N GLY A 35 -18.56 -0.78 16.86
CA GLY A 35 -18.52 -0.54 15.42
C GLY A 35 -17.46 0.49 15.01
N ALA A 36 -17.30 1.57 15.78
CA ALA A 36 -16.24 2.55 15.55
C ALA A 36 -14.83 1.95 15.73
N LEU A 37 -14.64 1.09 16.73
CA LEU A 37 -13.39 0.35 16.94
C LEU A 37 -13.08 -0.61 15.78
N ASP A 38 -14.09 -1.31 15.24
CA ASP A 38 -13.93 -2.18 14.06
C ASP A 38 -13.53 -1.39 12.81
N VAL A 39 -14.13 -0.21 12.59
CA VAL A 39 -13.73 0.70 11.51
C VAL A 39 -12.28 1.17 11.69
N LEU A 40 -11.87 1.52 12.92
CA LEU A 40 -10.49 1.89 13.21
C LEU A 40 -9.51 0.74 12.96
N ASP A 41 -9.89 -0.50 13.27
CA ASP A 41 -9.07 -1.68 13.00
C ASP A 41 -8.89 -1.91 11.49
N LYS A 42 -9.95 -1.73 10.70
CA LYS A 42 -9.89 -1.78 9.23
C LYS A 42 -9.05 -0.65 8.64
N LEU A 43 -9.20 0.58 9.13
CA LEU A 43 -8.41 1.73 8.68
C LEU A 43 -6.92 1.57 9.04
N SER A 44 -6.63 1.04 10.23
CA SER A 44 -5.26 0.72 10.64
C SER A 44 -4.63 -0.31 9.70
N ALA A 45 -5.37 -1.37 9.36
CA ALA A 45 -4.96 -2.38 8.41
C ALA A 45 -4.81 -1.87 6.96
N LEU A 46 -5.40 -0.72 6.61
CA LEU A 46 -5.18 -0.03 5.33
C LEU A 46 -4.03 0.97 5.38
N SER A 47 -3.77 1.57 6.54
CA SER A 47 -2.72 2.59 6.73
C SER A 47 -1.32 2.03 6.91
N ASP A 48 -1.19 0.73 7.15
CA ASP A 48 0.10 0.09 7.39
C ASP A 48 0.93 0.00 6.10
N TRP A 49 1.76 1.00 5.82
CA TRP A 49 2.82 0.92 4.82
C TRP A 49 4.00 0.17 5.40
N SER A 50 3.80 -1.11 5.76
CA SER A 50 4.83 -1.86 6.46
C SER A 50 6.10 -1.91 5.62
N PRO A 51 7.28 -1.90 6.25
CA PRO A 51 8.56 -2.14 5.57
C PRO A 51 8.54 -3.39 4.68
N ALA A 52 7.79 -4.43 5.08
CA ALA A 52 7.62 -5.65 4.30
C ALA A 52 6.81 -5.43 3.01
N LEU A 53 5.69 -4.70 3.07
CA LEU A 53 4.91 -4.33 1.89
C LEU A 53 5.75 -3.48 0.93
N GLN A 54 6.44 -2.49 1.48
CA GLN A 54 7.32 -1.62 0.69
C GLN A 54 8.42 -2.44 0.02
N ALA A 55 9.00 -3.42 0.72
CA ALA A 55 9.99 -4.33 0.16
C ALA A 55 9.42 -5.23 -0.96
N GLU A 56 8.21 -5.77 -0.81
CA GLU A 56 7.54 -6.59 -1.85
C GLU A 56 7.25 -5.77 -3.11
N GLN A 57 6.67 -4.57 -2.94
CA GLN A 57 6.42 -3.65 -4.05
C GLN A 57 7.72 -3.20 -4.72
N ASN A 58 8.74 -2.89 -3.91
CA ASN A 58 10.05 -2.50 -4.40
C ASN A 58 10.71 -3.63 -5.19
N ALA A 59 10.58 -4.88 -4.76
CA ALA A 59 11.10 -6.04 -5.47
C ALA A 59 10.43 -6.22 -6.84
N ALA A 60 9.11 -6.04 -6.92
CA ALA A 60 8.36 -6.12 -8.16
C ALA A 60 8.78 -5.05 -9.18
N LEU A 61 8.97 -3.80 -8.72
CA LEU A 61 9.44 -2.70 -9.56
C LEU A 61 10.91 -2.86 -9.95
N SER A 62 11.77 -3.24 -9.02
CA SER A 62 13.21 -3.47 -9.28
C SER A 62 13.46 -4.55 -10.32
N GLN A 63 12.69 -5.65 -10.24
CA GLN A 63 12.73 -6.70 -11.24
C GLN A 63 12.27 -6.18 -12.61
N GLY A 64 11.18 -5.41 -12.65
CA GLY A 64 10.66 -4.81 -13.88
C GLY A 64 11.67 -3.88 -14.55
N LEU A 65 12.27 -2.98 -13.77
CA LEU A 65 13.32 -2.07 -14.24
C LEU A 65 14.52 -2.85 -14.81
N SER A 66 14.97 -3.90 -14.10
CA SER A 66 16.07 -4.74 -14.57
C SER A 66 15.74 -5.45 -15.90
N GLU A 67 14.52 -5.99 -16.03
CA GLU A 67 14.04 -6.61 -17.27
C GLU A 67 13.91 -5.59 -18.43
N LEU A 68 13.68 -4.31 -18.12
CA LEU A 68 13.65 -3.19 -19.08
C LEU A 68 15.04 -2.61 -19.39
N GLY A 69 16.11 -3.15 -18.80
CA GLY A 69 17.49 -2.68 -18.99
C GLY A 69 17.85 -1.44 -18.17
N GLU A 70 16.99 -1.04 -17.24
CA GLU A 70 17.25 0.04 -16.28
C GLU A 70 17.97 -0.48 -15.04
N THR A 71 18.76 0.39 -14.40
CA THR A 71 19.36 0.06 -13.11
C THR A 71 18.37 0.43 -12.01
N PRO A 72 17.83 -0.56 -11.25
CA PRO A 72 16.95 -0.26 -10.13
C PRO A 72 17.72 0.47 -9.02
N GLU A 73 17.01 1.29 -8.27
CA GLU A 73 17.57 1.90 -7.06
C GLU A 73 17.71 0.82 -5.99
N THR A 74 18.95 0.39 -5.77
CA THR A 74 19.35 -0.47 -4.66
C THR A 74 20.06 0.40 -3.63
N GLY A 75 19.28 1.15 -2.84
CA GLY A 75 19.83 1.95 -1.74
C GLY A 75 19.80 1.18 -0.43
N ASP A 76 20.83 1.35 0.41
CA ASP A 76 20.83 1.00 1.84
C ASP A 76 19.88 1.90 2.68
N GLY A 77 18.97 2.63 2.02
CA GLY A 77 18.02 3.56 2.63
C GLY A 77 16.79 2.88 3.22
N GLU A 78 15.89 3.68 3.79
CA GLU A 78 14.63 3.13 4.31
C GLU A 78 13.80 2.51 3.16
N PRO A 79 13.04 1.41 3.40
CA PRO A 79 12.26 0.74 2.36
C PRO A 79 11.29 1.66 1.59
N ALA A 80 10.80 2.71 2.25
CA ALA A 80 9.96 3.73 1.64
C ALA A 80 10.71 4.57 0.59
N GLU A 81 11.97 4.91 0.85
CA GLU A 81 12.80 5.70 -0.06
C GLU A 81 13.20 4.89 -1.29
N ALA A 82 13.62 3.64 -1.08
CA ALA A 82 13.94 2.72 -2.17
C ALA A 82 12.72 2.47 -3.08
N LEU A 83 11.53 2.28 -2.48
CA LEU A 83 10.29 2.16 -3.23
C LEU A 83 10.00 3.42 -4.05
N ALA A 84 10.03 4.60 -3.44
CA ALA A 84 9.74 5.87 -4.12
C ALA A 84 10.72 6.16 -5.28
N GLY A 85 11.99 5.79 -5.12
CA GLY A 85 13.00 5.87 -6.18
C GLY A 85 12.65 4.98 -7.37
N ASN A 86 12.31 3.71 -7.11
CA ASN A 86 11.92 2.77 -8.15
C ASN A 86 10.56 3.09 -8.79
N GLU A 87 9.60 3.64 -8.06
CA GLU A 87 8.34 4.18 -8.61
C GLU A 87 8.62 5.32 -9.60
N THR A 88 9.50 6.25 -9.22
CA THR A 88 9.90 7.38 -10.06
C THR A 88 10.61 6.90 -11.32
N ALA A 89 11.55 5.95 -11.18
CA ALA A 89 12.25 5.36 -12.31
C ALA A 89 11.29 4.64 -13.27
N PHE A 90 10.36 3.84 -12.74
CA PHE A 90 9.40 3.09 -13.54
C PHE A 90 8.42 4.02 -14.27
N ALA A 91 7.93 5.07 -13.60
CA ALA A 91 7.10 6.09 -14.22
C ALA A 91 7.83 6.82 -15.36
N ARG A 92 9.13 7.09 -15.21
CA ARG A 92 9.96 7.69 -16.27
C ARG A 92 10.11 6.76 -17.47
N VAL A 93 10.28 5.46 -17.27
CA VAL A 93 10.34 4.48 -18.37
C VAL A 93 9.02 4.44 -19.14
N ILE A 94 7.90 4.36 -18.42
CA ILE A 94 6.56 4.41 -19.02
C ILE A 94 6.39 5.72 -19.82
N ALA A 95 6.76 6.85 -19.23
CA ALA A 95 6.67 8.15 -19.91
C ALA A 95 7.54 8.22 -21.17
N ALA A 96 8.77 7.69 -21.13
CA ALA A 96 9.67 7.64 -22.28
C ALA A 96 9.10 6.74 -23.39
N VAL A 97 8.55 5.59 -23.02
CA VAL A 97 7.83 4.68 -23.92
C VAL A 97 6.69 5.41 -24.64
N PHE A 98 5.82 6.12 -23.92
CA PHE A 98 4.69 6.82 -24.53
C PHE A 98 5.08 8.12 -25.25
N ALA A 99 6.18 8.76 -24.87
CA ALA A 99 6.70 9.95 -25.54
C ALA A 99 7.42 9.64 -26.87
N SER A 100 8.00 8.43 -26.99
CA SER A 100 8.78 8.00 -28.16
C SER A 100 7.95 7.57 -29.38
N GLY A 101 6.62 7.51 -29.28
CA GLY A 101 5.77 7.32 -30.44
C GLY A 101 4.31 7.12 -30.08
N GLY A 102 3.53 8.20 -30.10
CA GLY A 102 2.09 8.21 -29.81
C GLY A 102 1.18 7.42 -30.79
N ASP A 103 1.75 6.51 -31.60
CA ASP A 103 1.01 5.62 -32.51
C ASP A 103 1.81 4.36 -32.93
N ALA A 104 3.07 4.21 -32.48
CA ALA A 104 3.85 2.99 -32.75
C ALA A 104 3.57 2.00 -31.63
N ALA A 105 3.02 0.83 -31.98
CA ALA A 105 2.78 -0.24 -31.01
C ALA A 105 4.07 -0.52 -30.24
N LEU A 106 3.95 -0.46 -28.91
CA LEU A 106 4.97 -0.87 -27.96
C LEU A 106 5.53 -2.25 -28.38
N PRO A 107 6.86 -2.48 -28.31
CA PRO A 107 7.38 -3.82 -28.45
C PRO A 107 6.66 -4.74 -27.46
N ALA A 108 6.11 -5.85 -27.94
CA ALA A 108 5.26 -6.74 -27.14
C ALA A 108 5.98 -7.24 -25.86
N GLU A 109 7.31 -7.36 -25.91
CA GLU A 109 8.15 -7.71 -24.77
C GLU A 109 8.16 -6.60 -23.70
N THR A 110 8.36 -5.34 -24.10
CA THR A 110 8.29 -4.18 -23.21
C THR A 110 6.92 -4.05 -22.55
N GLU A 111 5.85 -4.19 -23.33
CA GLU A 111 4.47 -4.16 -22.81
C GLU A 111 4.23 -5.30 -21.81
N ALA A 112 4.70 -6.51 -22.11
CA ALA A 112 4.56 -7.66 -21.22
C ALA A 112 5.28 -7.45 -19.89
N ILE A 113 6.49 -6.88 -19.91
CA ILE A 113 7.25 -6.57 -18.70
C ILE A 113 6.52 -5.52 -17.87
N ILE A 114 6.06 -4.43 -18.49
CA ILE A 114 5.30 -3.38 -17.79
C ILE A 114 4.04 -3.96 -17.14
N HIS A 115 3.25 -4.74 -17.88
CA HIS A 115 2.04 -5.37 -17.34
C HIS A 115 2.33 -6.36 -16.21
N LYS A 116 3.37 -7.18 -16.34
CA LYS A 116 3.79 -8.14 -15.31
C LYS A 116 4.19 -7.41 -14.02
N SER A 117 5.01 -6.37 -14.12
CA SER A 117 5.47 -5.59 -12.96
C SER A 117 4.33 -4.84 -12.28
N LEU A 118 3.43 -4.20 -13.04
CA LEU A 118 2.25 -3.53 -12.48
C LEU A 118 1.31 -4.52 -11.79
N ARG A 119 1.11 -5.71 -12.37
CA ARG A 119 0.30 -6.76 -11.74
C ARG A 119 0.92 -7.25 -10.44
N ALA A 120 2.23 -7.46 -10.39
CA ALA A 120 2.93 -7.89 -9.18
C ALA A 120 2.88 -6.80 -8.09
N TYR A 121 3.12 -5.54 -8.47
CA TYR A 121 3.01 -4.38 -7.59
C TYR A 121 1.59 -4.26 -6.98
N LEU A 122 0.54 -4.37 -7.81
CA LEU A 122 -0.85 -4.31 -7.35
C LEU A 122 -1.29 -5.57 -6.59
N ALA A 123 -0.68 -6.73 -6.86
CA ALA A 123 -0.99 -7.96 -6.11
C ALA A 123 -0.56 -7.84 -4.64
N ALA A 124 0.60 -7.23 -4.38
CA ALA A 124 1.05 -6.92 -3.03
C ALA A 124 0.02 -6.04 -2.30
N GLU A 125 -0.51 -5.01 -2.97
CA GLU A 125 -1.54 -4.12 -2.44
C GLU A 125 -2.91 -4.83 -2.20
N ARG A 126 -3.34 -5.67 -3.15
CA ARG A 126 -4.65 -6.38 -3.08
C ARG A 126 -4.69 -7.47 -2.03
N SER A 127 -3.57 -8.12 -1.71
CA SER A 127 -3.49 -9.13 -0.65
C SER A 127 -3.98 -8.59 0.71
N ARG A 128 -3.78 -7.28 0.95
CA ARG A 128 -4.26 -6.58 2.15
C ARG A 128 -5.72 -6.21 2.15
N ILE A 129 -6.27 -5.78 1.01
CA ILE A 129 -7.72 -5.49 0.92
C ILE A 129 -8.51 -6.76 1.26
N ALA A 130 -8.02 -7.92 0.83
CA ALA A 130 -8.57 -9.22 1.20
C ALA A 130 -8.37 -9.54 2.70
N ALA A 131 -7.20 -9.22 3.29
CA ALA A 131 -6.94 -9.40 4.71
C ALA A 131 -7.78 -8.48 5.63
N ALA A 132 -8.17 -7.29 5.15
CA ALA A 132 -8.99 -6.32 5.90
C ALA A 132 -10.48 -6.73 6.03
N ASN A 133 -10.89 -7.84 5.41
CA ASN A 133 -12.18 -8.53 5.57
C ASN A 133 -13.41 -7.62 5.82
N TYR A 134 -13.94 -7.04 4.74
CA TYR A 134 -15.17 -6.23 4.76
C TYR A 134 -16.47 -7.07 4.83
N SER A 135 -16.40 -8.41 4.89
CA SER A 135 -17.55 -9.30 4.82
C SER A 135 -18.57 -9.21 5.97
N ALA A 136 -18.32 -8.40 7.01
CA ALA A 136 -19.25 -8.22 8.12
C ALA A 136 -20.21 -7.02 7.97
N MET A 137 -20.30 -6.40 6.78
CA MET A 137 -21.12 -5.20 6.54
C MET A 137 -22.49 -5.46 5.87
N THR A 138 -23.09 -6.63 6.13
CA THR A 138 -24.50 -6.94 5.82
C THR A 138 -25.15 -7.56 7.04
#